data_AF-A0A418WAV0-F1
#
_entry.id   AF-A0A418WAV0-F1
#
_cell.length_a   1.000
_cell.length_b   1.000
_cell.length_c   1.000
_cell.angle_alpha   90.00
_cell.angle_beta   90.00
_cell.angle_gamma   90.00
#
_symmetry.space_group_name_H-M   'P 1'
#
loop_
_entity.id
_entity.type
_entity.pdbx_description
1 polymer ?
#
loop_
_entity_poly.entity_id
_entity_poly.type
_entity_poly.pdbx_seq_one_letter_code
_entity_poly.pdbx_strand_id
1 'polypeptide(L)'
;MALSYAPGEDEAPRVVASGRGEVAERIISLALAHGVKVREDGDLVEILETIELDETIPLAAFAAVAEILAYVYMANNRLRDLRLGGGAP
;
A
#
# COMPACT_ATOMS: atom_id res chain seq x y z
N MET A 1 3.71 8.57 -0.93
CA MET A 1 3.58 7.78 -2.18
C MET A 1 2.41 6.81 -2.06
N ALA A 2 1.84 6.38 -3.18
CA ALA A 2 0.80 5.35 -3.25
C ALA A 2 1.25 4.18 -4.13
N LEU A 3 0.97 2.96 -3.66
CA LEU A 3 1.35 1.71 -4.32
C LEU A 3 0.10 0.96 -4.77
N SER A 4 0.20 0.25 -5.90
CA SER A 4 -0.83 -0.65 -6.40
C SER A 4 -0.25 -2.04 -6.66
N TYR A 5 -1.02 -3.07 -6.34
CA TYR A 5 -0.67 -4.45 -6.59
C TYR A 5 -1.94 -5.33 -6.64
N ALA A 6 -2.14 -6.03 -7.76
CA ALA A 6 -3.18 -7.02 -7.97
C ALA A 6 -2.55 -8.42 -8.17
N PRO A 7 -2.68 -9.34 -7.19
CA PRO A 7 -2.13 -10.69 -7.30
C PRO A 7 -2.73 -11.44 -8.49
N GLY A 8 -1.88 -12.01 -9.34
CA GLY A 8 -2.29 -12.76 -10.54
C GLY A 8 -2.47 -11.90 -11.79
N GLU A 9 -2.48 -10.58 -11.66
CA GLU A 9 -2.45 -9.63 -12.78
C GLU A 9 -1.10 -8.90 -12.86
N ASP A 10 -0.58 -8.45 -11.71
CA ASP A 10 0.69 -7.74 -11.62
C ASP A 10 1.84 -8.69 -11.25
N GLU A 11 2.95 -8.61 -11.99
CA GLU A 11 4.20 -9.33 -11.66
C GLU A 11 4.89 -8.77 -10.42
N ALA A 12 4.72 -7.47 -10.15
CA ALA A 12 5.30 -6.78 -9.02
C ALA A 12 4.47 -5.54 -8.62
N PRO A 13 4.57 -5.07 -7.36
CA PRO A 13 3.93 -3.83 -6.95
C PRO A 13 4.55 -2.62 -7.65
N ARG A 14 3.73 -1.62 -7.94
CA ARG A 14 4.13 -0.41 -8.68
C ARG A 14 3.73 0.88 -7.98
N VAL A 15 4.51 1.94 -8.20
CA VAL A 15 4.22 3.29 -7.71
C VAL A 15 3.23 3.97 -8.65
N VAL A 16 2.03 4.28 -8.15
CA VAL A 16 0.95 4.89 -8.95
C VAL A 16 0.73 6.37 -8.61
N ALA A 17 1.26 6.84 -7.49
CA ALA A 17 1.27 8.26 -7.16
C ALA A 17 2.47 8.61 -6.26
N SER A 18 3.09 9.75 -6.54
CA SER A 18 4.10 10.37 -5.68
C SER A 18 3.78 11.85 -5.50
N GLY A 19 4.16 12.42 -4.37
CA GLY A 19 3.85 13.80 -4.05
C GLY A 19 4.49 14.25 -2.75
N ARG A 20 4.74 15.56 -2.64
CA ARG A 20 5.27 16.25 -1.45
C ARG A 20 4.39 17.45 -1.11
N GLY A 21 4.45 17.92 0.14
CA GLY A 21 3.65 19.06 0.61
C GLY A 21 2.15 18.86 0.38
N GLU A 22 1.48 19.88 -0.16
CA GLU A 22 0.03 19.88 -0.42
C GLU A 22 -0.43 18.70 -1.30
N VAL A 23 0.42 18.22 -2.22
CA VAL A 23 0.10 17.07 -3.06
C VAL A 23 0.05 15.79 -2.22
N ALA A 24 0.99 15.62 -1.28
CA ALA A 24 1.00 14.47 -0.38
C ALA A 24 -0.24 14.45 0.52
N GLU A 25 -0.62 15.62 1.06
CA GLU A 25 -1.84 15.78 1.87
C GLU A 25 -3.10 15.40 1.10
N ARG A 26 -3.18 15.79 -0.18
CA ARG A 26 -4.28 15.40 -1.07
C ARG A 26 -4.31 13.89 -1.33
N ILE A 27 -3.15 13.26 -1.56
CA ILE A 27 -3.05 11.80 -1.76
C ILE A 27 -3.54 11.07 -0.50
N ILE A 28 -3.08 11.48 0.68
CA ILE A 28 -3.50 10.88 1.96
C ILE A 28 -5.01 11.07 2.18
N SER A 29 -5.51 12.28 1.96
CA SER A 29 -6.94 12.59 2.11
C SER A 29 -7.81 11.72 1.20
N LEU A 30 -7.42 11.55 -0.06
CA LEU A 30 -8.12 10.68 -1.01
C LEU A 30 -8.05 9.21 -0.60
N ALA A 31 -6.88 8.73 -0.16
CA ALA A 31 -6.69 7.36 0.30
C ALA A 31 -7.64 7.04 1.47
N LEU A 32 -7.68 7.90 2.49
CA LEU A 32 -8.56 7.75 3.65
C LEU A 32 -10.04 7.76 3.25
N ALA A 33 -10.44 8.68 2.36
CA ALA A 33 -11.82 8.78 1.88
C ALA A 33 -12.30 7.52 1.13
N HIS A 34 -11.39 6.79 0.47
CA HIS A 34 -11.70 5.57 -0.27
C HIS A 34 -11.40 4.29 0.53
N GLY A 35 -11.04 4.40 1.81
CA GLY A 35 -10.71 3.24 2.66
C GLY A 35 -9.39 2.55 2.28
N VAL A 36 -8.51 3.23 1.55
CA VAL A 36 -7.14 2.77 1.27
C VAL A 36 -6.31 2.97 2.54
N LYS A 37 -5.59 1.93 2.96
CA LYS A 37 -4.77 1.98 4.17
C LYS A 37 -3.57 2.91 3.96
N VAL A 38 -3.33 3.77 4.96
CA VAL A 38 -2.19 4.67 5.00
C VAL A 38 -1.25 4.20 6.11
N ARG A 39 0.04 4.12 5.82
CA ARG A 39 1.10 3.82 6.78
C ARG A 39 2.15 4.92 6.70
N GLU A 40 2.57 5.39 7.86
CA GLU A 40 3.66 6.35 8.01
C GLU A 40 4.94 5.59 8.38
N ASP A 41 5.97 5.71 7.55
CA ASP A 41 7.22 4.96 7.68
C ASP A 41 8.33 5.73 6.95
N GLY A 42 9.14 6.49 7.71
CA GLY A 42 10.12 7.43 7.16
C GLY A 42 11.22 6.73 6.34
N ASP A 43 11.77 5.64 6.87
CA ASP A 43 12.84 4.87 6.22
C ASP A 43 12.36 4.29 4.88
N LEU A 44 11.12 3.78 4.84
CA LEU A 44 10.52 3.30 3.60
C LEU A 44 10.29 4.45 2.61
N VAL A 45 9.84 5.62 3.08
CA VAL A 45 9.63 6.78 2.21
C VAL A 45 10.95 7.17 1.54
N GLU A 46 12.06 7.26 2.27
CA GLU A 46 13.37 7.57 1.68
C GLU A 46 13.78 6.57 0.59
N ILE A 47 13.56 5.27 0.83
CA ILE A 47 13.85 4.23 -0.15
C ILE A 47 12.97 4.37 -1.39
N LEU A 48 11.66 4.55 -1.19
CA LEU A 48 10.70 4.64 -2.28
C LEU A 48 10.81 5.96 -3.07
N GLU A 49 11.27 7.05 -2.45
CA GLU A 49 11.50 8.34 -3.12
C GLU A 49 12.53 8.26 -4.26
N THR A 50 13.36 7.22 -4.28
CA THR A 50 14.31 6.97 -5.37
C THR A 50 13.69 6.36 -6.63
N ILE A 51 12.39 6.01 -6.59
CA ILE A 51 11.66 5.32 -7.66
C ILE A 51 10.83 6.33 -8.44
N GLU A 52 10.92 6.30 -9.78
CA GLU A 52 10.09 7.16 -10.62
C GLU A 52 8.63 6.67 -10.68
N LEU A 53 7.72 7.56 -11.11
CA LEU A 53 6.32 7.19 -11.32
C LEU A 53 6.21 6.09 -12.39
N ASP A 54 5.33 5.11 -12.14
CA ASP A 54 5.11 3.94 -12.99
C ASP A 54 6.31 2.97 -13.12
N GLU A 55 7.37 3.16 -12.32
CA GLU A 55 8.45 2.17 -12.23
C GLU A 55 8.13 1.04 -11.26
N THR A 56 8.73 -0.11 -11.57
CA THR A 56 8.71 -1.31 -10.72
C THR A 56 9.64 -1.12 -9.52
N ILE A 57 9.20 -1.61 -8.36
CA ILE A 57 9.97 -1.49 -7.12
C ILE A 57 11.29 -2.27 -7.23
N PRO A 58 12.45 -1.65 -6.92
CA PRO A 58 13.75 -2.30 -7.01
C PRO A 58 13.89 -3.41 -5.96
N LEU A 59 14.73 -4.40 -6.25
CA LEU A 59 14.92 -5.57 -5.38
C LEU A 59 15.28 -5.21 -3.93
N ALA A 60 16.04 -4.13 -3.74
CA ALA A 60 16.42 -3.62 -2.42
C ALA A 60 15.22 -3.17 -1.56
N ALA A 61 14.15 -2.67 -2.20
CA ALA A 61 12.92 -2.23 -1.54
C ALA A 61 11.84 -3.32 -1.50
N PHE A 62 12.01 -4.40 -2.27
CA PHE A 62 11.01 -5.43 -2.46
C PHE A 62 10.63 -6.15 -1.16
N ALA A 63 11.61 -6.42 -0.29
CA ALA A 63 11.35 -7.08 1.01
C ALA A 63 10.47 -6.21 1.93
N ALA A 64 10.78 -4.91 2.04
CA ALA A 64 10.01 -3.99 2.87
C ALA A 64 8.57 -3.82 2.33
N VAL A 65 8.42 -3.72 1.01
CA VAL A 65 7.09 -3.62 0.39
C VAL A 65 6.30 -4.93 0.54
N ALA A 66 6.95 -6.08 0.38
CA ALA A 66 6.32 -7.38 0.57
C ALA A 66 5.80 -7.56 2.01
N GLU A 67 6.55 -7.10 3.02
CA GLU A 67 6.10 -7.10 4.41
C GLU A 67 4.83 -6.26 4.61
N ILE A 68 4.77 -5.07 4.01
CA ILE A 68 3.60 -4.19 4.09
C ILE A 68 2.41 -4.81 3.39
N LEU A 69 2.60 -5.39 2.20
CA LEU A 69 1.54 -6.10 1.50
C LEU A 69 1.04 -7.29 2.32
N ALA A 70 1.93 -8.09 2.89
CA ALA A 70 1.56 -9.20 3.78
C ALA A 70 0.73 -8.70 4.97
N TYR A 71 1.13 -7.61 5.61
CA TYR A 71 0.36 -6.97 6.67
C TYR A 71 -1.04 -6.52 6.19
N VAL A 72 -1.12 -5.86 5.03
CA VAL A 72 -2.38 -5.41 4.44
C VAL A 72 -3.31 -6.58 4.13
N TYR A 73 -2.79 -7.65 3.53
CA TYR A 73 -3.54 -8.89 3.24
C TYR A 73 -4.03 -9.56 4.51
N MET A 74 -3.17 -9.77 5.51
CA MET A 74 -3.58 -10.36 6.78
C MET A 74 -4.65 -9.52 7.48
N ALA A 75 -4.48 -8.20 7.52
CA ALA A 75 -5.47 -7.32 8.12
C ALA A 75 -6.78 -7.27 7.31
N ASN A 76 -6.73 -7.39 5.98
CA ASN A 76 -7.93 -7.51 5.13
C ASN A 76 -8.63 -8.85 5.32
N ASN A 77 -7.88 -9.94 5.46
CA ASN A 77 -8.42 -11.28 5.69
C ASN A 77 -9.05 -11.37 7.08
N ARG A 78 -8.36 -10.87 8.12
CA ARG A 78 -8.94 -10.73 9.46
C ARG A 78 -10.22 -9.90 9.45
N LEU A 79 -10.26 -8.81 8.67
CA LEU A 79 -11.47 -7.99 8.52
C LEU A 79 -12.59 -8.73 7.77
N ARG A 80 -12.26 -9.59 6.80
CA ARG A 80 -13.24 -10.48 6.15
C ARG A 80 -13.76 -11.54 7.11
N ASP A 81 -12.88 -12.19 7.86
CA ASP A 81 -13.24 -13.23 8.84
C ASP A 81 -14.14 -12.65 9.94
N LEU A 82 -13.86 -11.44 10.44
CA LEU A 82 -14.71 -10.73 11.40
C LEU A 82 -16.07 -10.32 10.80
N ARG A 83 -16.15 -10.04 9.50
CA ARG A 83 -17.41 -9.72 8.81
C ARG A 83 -18.23 -10.96 8.48
N LEU A 84 -17.58 -12.10 8.26
CA LEU A 84 -18.22 -13.38 7.95
C LEU A 84 -18.56 -14.18 9.22
N GLY A 85 -17.90 -13.89 10.36
CA GLY A 85 -18.17 -14.49 11.67
C GLY A 85 -19.32 -13.83 12.47
N GLY A 86 -20.04 -12.87 11.90
CA GLY A 86 -21.15 -12.17 12.54
C GLY A 86 -22.53 -12.80 12.37
N GLY A 87 -22.62 -13.98 11.73
CA GLY A 87 -23.87 -14.73 11.54
C GLY A 87 -23.81 -16.12 12.18
N ALA A 88 -24.32 -16.17 13.42
CA ALA A 88 -24.73 -17.29 14.31
C ALA A 88 -25.08 -18.66 13.67
N PRO A 89 -25.13 -19.78 14.44
CA PRO A 89 -25.19 -19.91 15.91
C PRO A 89 -23.88 -20.23 16.64
#